data_AF-A0A8D8NH24-F1
#
_entry.id   AF-A0A8D8NH24-F1
#
_cell.length_a   1.000
_cell.length_b   1.000
_cell.length_c   1.000
_cell.angle_alpha   90.00
_cell.angle_beta   90.00
_cell.angle_gamma   90.00
#
_symmetry.space_group_name_H-M   'P 1'
#
loop_
_entity.id
_entity.type
_entity.pdbx_description
1 polymer ?
#
loop_
_entity_poly.entity_id
_entity_poly.type
_entity_poly.pdbx_seq_one_letter_code
_entity_poly.pdbx_strand_id
1 'polypeptide(L)'
;STFDTKAGKTSFVEYYKQKYNIRIRDPHQPMLLSRAKKRDLRAGGSELMALVPELCQMTGLTDQMRSDFRMMRAMADHTRLNPDRRIERLETFNKRLQTSPESMEV
;
A
#
# COMPACT_ATOMS: atom_id res chain seq x y z
N SER A 1 -0.13 -1.60 -23.44
CA SER A 1 0.53 -2.84 -22.97
C SER A 1 -0.47 -3.82 -22.39
N THR A 2 -0.26 -5.12 -22.57
CA THR A 2 -1.15 -6.22 -22.15
C THR A 2 -0.41 -7.24 -21.29
N PHE A 3 -1.11 -7.99 -20.46
CA PHE A 3 -0.57 -9.09 -19.65
C PHE A 3 -1.53 -10.27 -19.63
N ASP A 4 -1.02 -11.46 -19.30
CA ASP A 4 -1.81 -12.68 -19.26
C ASP A 4 -2.49 -12.82 -17.89
N THR A 5 -3.79 -13.09 -17.92
CA THR A 5 -4.60 -13.43 -16.74
C THR A 5 -5.18 -14.83 -16.90
N LYS A 6 -5.74 -15.38 -15.82
CA LYS A 6 -6.47 -16.66 -15.88
C LYS A 6 -7.64 -16.65 -16.87
N ALA A 7 -8.22 -15.49 -17.15
CA ALA A 7 -9.33 -15.32 -18.09
C ALA A 7 -8.86 -15.03 -19.53
N GLY A 8 -7.55 -14.93 -19.76
CA GLY A 8 -6.95 -14.58 -21.04
C GLY A 8 -6.10 -13.30 -20.99
N LYS A 9 -5.61 -12.89 -22.15
CA LYS A 9 -4.77 -11.70 -22.32
C LYS A 9 -5.64 -10.44 -22.25
N THR A 10 -5.26 -9.49 -21.40
CA THR A 10 -6.01 -8.22 -21.21
C THR A 10 -5.06 -7.04 -21.10
N SER A 11 -5.55 -5.84 -21.41
CA SER A 11 -4.79 -4.61 -21.17
C SER A 11 -4.88 -4.16 -19.71
N PHE A 12 -3.90 -3.38 -19.24
CA PHE A 12 -3.97 -2.77 -17.90
C PHE A 12 -5.23 -1.88 -17.76
N VAL A 13 -5.58 -1.13 -18.79
CA VAL A 13 -6.75 -0.23 -18.80
C VAL A 13 -8.05 -1.02 -18.63
N GLU A 14 -8.24 -2.09 -19.40
CA GLU A 14 -9.44 -2.93 -19.29
C GLU A 14 -9.50 -3.65 -17.95
N TYR A 15 -8.38 -4.22 -17.50
CA TYR A 15 -8.32 -4.94 -16.23
C TYR A 15 -8.72 -4.05 -15.05
N TYR A 16 -8.13 -2.85 -14.94
CA TYR A 16 -8.46 -1.95 -13.82
C TYR A 16 -9.89 -1.42 -13.91
N LYS A 17 -10.43 -1.23 -15.12
CA LYS A 17 -11.83 -0.84 -15.33
C LYS A 17 -12.80 -1.96 -14.96
N GLN A 18 -12.55 -3.20 -15.38
CA GLN A 18 -13.47 -4.32 -15.13
C GLN A 18 -13.40 -4.81 -13.68
N LYS A 19 -12.20 -4.94 -13.11
CA LYS A 19 -12.01 -5.53 -11.78
C LYS A 19 -12.25 -4.54 -10.64
N TYR A 20 -11.84 -3.29 -10.83
CA TYR A 20 -11.87 -2.28 -9.76
C TYR A 20 -12.72 -1.05 -10.11
N ASN A 21 -13.32 -1.00 -11.30
CA ASN A 21 -14.05 0.18 -11.80
C ASN A 21 -13.21 1.48 -11.79
N ILE A 22 -11.92 1.35 -12.08
CA ILE A 22 -10.97 2.48 -12.13
C ILE A 22 -10.65 2.81 -13.58
N ARG A 23 -10.87 4.07 -13.97
CA ARG A 23 -10.47 4.59 -15.29
C ARG A 23 -9.07 5.19 -15.21
N ILE A 24 -8.10 4.56 -15.88
CA ILE A 24 -6.78 5.14 -16.12
C ILE A 24 -6.94 6.34 -17.06
N ARG A 25 -6.50 7.53 -16.64
CA ARG A 25 -6.72 8.78 -17.39
C ARG A 25 -5.68 8.98 -18.48
N ASP A 26 -4.43 8.60 -18.22
CA ASP A 26 -3.34 8.67 -19.19
C ASP A 26 -2.91 7.25 -19.63
N PRO A 27 -3.35 6.76 -20.80
CA PRO A 27 -2.94 5.46 -21.31
C PRO A 27 -1.48 5.39 -21.80
N HIS A 28 -0.83 6.53 -21.98
CA HIS A 28 0.54 6.63 -22.51
C HIS A 28 1.60 6.83 -21.43
N GLN A 29 1.19 6.89 -20.16
CA GLN A 29 2.11 6.97 -19.03
C GLN A 29 3.09 5.78 -19.00
N PRO A 30 4.32 5.98 -18.50
CA PRO A 30 5.26 4.90 -18.29
C PRO A 30 4.74 3.89 -17.26
N MET A 31 5.40 2.73 -17.16
CA MET A 31 5.06 1.71 -16.16
C MET A 31 6.20 1.58 -15.13
N LEU A 32 5.86 1.42 -13.85
CA LEU A 32 6.85 1.08 -12.82
C LEU A 32 7.09 -0.42 -12.83
N LEU A 33 8.35 -0.83 -12.83
CA LEU A 33 8.74 -2.24 -12.80
C LEU A 33 9.29 -2.59 -11.42
N SER A 34 8.51 -3.36 -10.65
CA SER A 34 8.94 -3.90 -9.37
C SER A 34 9.43 -5.33 -9.54
N ARG A 35 10.60 -5.64 -9.00
CA ARG A 35 11.18 -6.98 -9.07
C ARG A 35 10.71 -7.81 -7.87
N ALA A 36 10.19 -8.99 -8.14
CA ALA A 36 9.72 -9.90 -7.10
C ALA A 36 10.89 -10.38 -6.23
N LYS A 37 10.64 -10.61 -4.93
CA LYS A 37 11.68 -11.17 -4.05
C LYS A 37 11.87 -12.65 -4.39
N LYS A 38 13.03 -13.22 -4.03
CA LYS A 38 13.33 -14.66 -4.22
C LYS A 38 12.24 -15.59 -3.64
N ARG A 39 11.55 -15.17 -2.59
CA ARG A 39 10.42 -15.89 -1.99
C ARG A 39 9.23 -15.98 -2.96
N ASP A 40 8.88 -14.90 -3.61
CA ASP A 40 7.71 -14.80 -4.48
C ASP A 40 7.92 -15.58 -5.79
N LEU A 41 9.16 -15.57 -6.29
CA LEU A 41 9.59 -16.41 -7.41
C LEU A 41 9.43 -17.90 -7.12
N ARG A 42 9.81 -18.36 -5.92
CA ARG A 42 9.64 -19.77 -5.50
C ARG A 42 8.17 -20.18 -5.39
N ALA A 43 7.27 -19.23 -5.14
CA ALA A 43 5.83 -19.45 -5.11
C ALA A 43 5.19 -19.43 -6.52
N GLY A 44 5.99 -19.39 -7.60
CA GLY A 44 5.51 -19.35 -8.99
C GLY A 44 5.08 -17.95 -9.46
N GLY A 45 5.48 -16.90 -8.74
CA GLY A 45 5.21 -15.51 -9.14
C GLY A 45 6.07 -15.06 -10.31
N SER A 46 5.55 -14.09 -11.08
CA SER A 46 6.32 -13.39 -12.12
C SER A 46 7.52 -12.66 -11.52
N GLU A 47 8.68 -12.75 -12.18
CA GLU A 47 9.90 -12.06 -11.77
C GLU A 47 9.73 -10.54 -11.74
N LEU A 48 8.90 -10.02 -12.65
CA LEU A 48 8.69 -8.60 -12.85
C LEU A 48 7.20 -8.27 -12.74
N MET A 49 6.87 -7.28 -11.92
CA MET A 49 5.53 -6.76 -11.74
C MET A 49 5.48 -5.33 -12.30
N ALA A 50 4.66 -5.13 -13.34
CA ALA A 50 4.41 -3.82 -13.91
C ALA A 50 3.24 -3.15 -13.18
N LEU A 51 3.47 -1.94 -12.65
CA LEU A 51 2.49 -1.14 -11.93
C LEU A 51 2.20 0.15 -12.71
N VAL A 52 0.94 0.57 -12.70
CA VAL A 52 0.49 1.83 -13.31
C VAL A 52 0.81 2.97 -12.33
N PRO A 53 1.69 3.94 -12.67
CA PRO A 53 2.11 5.01 -11.76
C PRO A 53 0.94 5.85 -11.22
N GLU A 54 -0.05 6.15 -12.05
CA GLU A 54 -1.25 6.91 -11.65
C GLU A 54 -2.01 6.27 -10.47
N LEU A 55 -1.91 4.95 -10.32
CA LEU A 55 -2.57 4.19 -9.26
C LEU A 55 -1.65 3.92 -8.06
N CYS A 56 -0.41 4.42 -8.11
CA CYS A 56 0.59 4.25 -7.07
C CYS A 56 0.74 5.54 -6.26
N GLN A 57 0.88 5.38 -4.94
CA GLN A 57 1.19 6.47 -4.02
C GLN A 57 2.57 6.19 -3.40
N MET A 58 3.46 7.18 -3.44
CA MET A 58 4.74 7.06 -2.75
C MET A 58 4.50 7.07 -1.24
N THR A 59 5.17 6.18 -0.54
CA THR A 59 5.09 6.09 0.93
C THR A 59 6.36 6.66 1.56
N GLY A 60 6.24 7.05 2.83
CA GLY A 60 7.34 7.66 3.58
C GLY A 60 7.45 9.17 3.37
N LEU A 61 8.52 9.73 3.93
CA LEU A 61 8.84 11.15 3.83
C LEU A 61 10.10 11.32 3.00
N THR A 62 10.02 12.17 1.97
CA THR A 62 11.19 12.61 1.19
C THR A 62 12.10 13.48 2.06
N ASP A 63 13.36 13.62 1.67
CA ASP A 63 14.31 14.46 2.40
C ASP A 63 13.89 15.94 2.42
N GLN A 64 13.23 16.41 1.37
CA GLN A 64 12.64 17.75 1.31
C GLN A 64 11.48 17.92 2.31
N MET A 65 10.61 16.91 2.44
CA MET A 65 9.53 16.93 3.44
C MET A 65 10.10 16.91 4.87
N ARG A 66 11.19 16.17 5.08
CA ARG A 66 11.88 16.10 6.38
C ARG A 66 12.59 17.40 6.74
N SER A 67 13.13 18.12 5.75
CA SER A 67 13.79 19.41 5.97
C SER A 67 12.81 20.58 6.14
N ASP A 68 11.55 20.43 5.72
CA ASP A 68 10.49 21.40 5.99
C ASP A 68 10.01 21.31 7.45
N PHE A 69 10.42 22.30 8.26
CA PHE A 69 10.06 22.40 9.66
C PHE A 69 8.55 22.55 9.89
N ARG A 70 7.81 23.24 9.02
CA ARG A 70 6.36 23.43 9.17
C ARG A 70 5.65 22.10 9.00
N MET A 71 6.05 21.34 7.98
CA MET A 71 5.51 20.01 7.73
C MET A 71 5.82 19.06 8.89
N MET A 72 7.08 19.00 9.34
CA MET A 72 7.47 18.11 10.42
C MET A 72 6.84 18.49 11.77
N ARG A 73 6.54 19.78 12.01
CA ARG A 73 5.80 20.23 13.19
C ARG A 73 4.35 19.72 13.17
N ALA A 74 3.64 19.91 12.06
CA ALA A 74 2.27 19.39 11.91
C ALA A 74 2.23 17.87 12.04
N MET A 75 3.23 17.17 11.50
CA MET A 75 3.34 15.72 11.66
C MET A 75 3.62 15.30 13.10
N ALA A 76 4.42 16.08 13.84
CA ALA A 76 4.73 15.82 15.25
C ALA A 76 3.47 15.87 16.12
N ASP A 77 2.54 16.79 15.85
CA ASP A 77 1.28 16.90 16.60
C ASP A 77 0.42 15.63 16.50
N HIS A 78 0.54 14.86 15.42
CA HIS A 78 -0.17 13.60 15.23
C HIS A 78 0.63 12.35 15.62
N THR A 79 1.95 12.41 15.55
CA THR A 79 2.84 11.25 15.77
C THR A 79 3.43 11.20 17.18
N ARG A 80 3.60 12.34 17.85
CA ARG A 80 4.05 12.41 19.25
C ARG A 80 2.85 12.25 20.18
N LEU A 81 2.76 11.08 20.80
CA LEU A 81 1.71 10.74 21.74
C LEU A 81 2.16 11.03 23.17
N ASN A 82 1.35 11.78 23.91
CA ASN A 82 1.53 11.94 25.35
C ASN A 82 1.33 10.59 26.08
N PRO A 83 1.94 10.39 27.25
CA PRO A 83 1.88 9.12 27.99
C PRO A 83 0.44 8.61 28.21
N ASP A 84 -0.48 9.47 28.64
CA ASP A 84 -1.86 9.08 28.93
C ASP A 84 -2.58 8.55 27.69
N ARG A 85 -2.44 9.24 26.56
CA ARG A 85 -2.99 8.81 25.26
C ARG A 85 -2.34 7.52 24.76
N ARG A 86 -1.08 7.28 25.12
CA ARG A 86 -0.38 6.04 24.78
C ARG A 86 -0.96 4.87 25.56
N ILE A 87 -1.20 5.04 26.86
CA ILE A 87 -1.82 4.01 27.72
C ILE A 87 -3.22 3.69 27.20
N GLU A 88 -4.07 4.70 26.98
CA GLU A 88 -5.43 4.54 26.44
C GLU A 88 -5.45 3.71 25.14
N ARG A 89 -4.53 4.00 24.20
CA ARG A 89 -4.41 3.26 22.94
C ARG A 89 -3.97 1.81 23.16
N LEU A 90 -3.07 1.55 24.10
CA LEU A 90 -2.60 0.20 24.43
C LEU A 90 -3.71 -0.62 25.10
N GLU A 91 -4.47 -0.03 26.02
CA GLU A 91 -5.62 -0.69 26.63
C GLU A 91 -6.70 -1.02 25.60
N THR A 92 -7.01 -0.07 24.72
CA THR A 92 -7.96 -0.28 23.61
C THR A 92 -7.49 -1.41 22.69
N PHE A 93 -6.20 -1.44 22.37
CA PHE A 93 -5.61 -2.50 21.57
C PHE A 93 -5.69 -3.86 22.29
N ASN A 94 -5.33 -3.93 23.57
CA ASN A 94 -5.38 -5.16 24.34
C ASN A 94 -6.82 -5.69 24.48
N LYS A 95 -7.78 -4.80 24.73
CA LYS A 95 -9.20 -5.16 24.75
C LYS A 95 -9.62 -5.77 23.42
N ARG A 96 -9.30 -5.12 22.30
CA ARG A 96 -9.59 -5.66 20.95
C ARG A 96 -8.99 -7.05 20.76
N LEU A 97 -7.73 -7.23 21.16
CA LEU A 97 -7.02 -8.50 21.05
C LEU A 97 -7.74 -9.63 21.82
N GLN A 98 -8.28 -9.32 23.00
CA GLN A 98 -8.98 -10.29 23.85
C GLN A 98 -10.45 -10.51 23.46
N THR A 99 -11.06 -9.57 22.73
CA THR A 99 -12.48 -9.64 22.36
C THR A 99 -12.74 -10.10 20.93
N SER A 100 -11.72 -10.09 20.07
CA SER A 100 -11.84 -10.55 18.68
C SER A 100 -11.76 -12.08 18.61
N PRO A 101 -12.81 -12.77 18.13
CA PRO A 101 -12.83 -14.24 18.05
C PRO A 101 -11.63 -14.82 17.32
N GLU A 102 -11.23 -14.22 16.19
CA GLU A 102 -10.09 -14.67 15.37
C GLU A 102 -8.74 -14.55 16.10
N SER A 103 -8.66 -13.70 17.13
CA SER A 103 -7.47 -13.55 17.96
C SER A 103 -7.45 -14.51 19.15
N MET A 104 -8.60 -15.06 19.53
CA MET A 104 -8.78 -15.95 20.68
C MET A 104 -8.75 -17.44 20.31
N GLU A 105 -8.91 -17.78 19.03
CA GLU A 105 -8.91 -19.15 18.49
C GLU A 105 -7.50 -19.77 18.31
N VAL A 106 -6.51 -19.39 19.13
CA VAL A 106 -5.14 -19.97 19.09
C VAL A 106 -5.01 -21.18 20.00
#